data_AF-A0AAW3ZK11-F1
#
_entry.id   AF-A0AAW3ZK11-F1
#
_cell.length_a   1.000
_cell.length_b   1.000
_cell.length_c   1.000
_cell.angle_alpha   90.00
_cell.angle_beta   90.00
_cell.angle_gamma   90.00
#
_symmetry.space_group_name_H-M   'P 1'
#
loop_
_entity.id
_entity.type
_entity.pdbx_description
1 polymer ?
#
loop_
_entity_poly.entity_id
_entity_poly.type
_entity_poly.pdbx_seq_one_letter_code
_entity_poly.pdbx_strand_id
1 'polypeptide(L)'
;MKVLSFSFLFLFAAQVSAGTPAGEWSVSADSRRAAILIGGAEGGLAWQYLPQQVEALQQAGFSVFRTAYFNHAGTSALLQEIELDYFRRVIEWVAEQNDDLVIVAHSRGSEAALLSAIGNDKVDKLVVIAPASHVFQGIERSLEATVSRRRSAWAEAGQPLPFVPFDINQAQMEETALAAEKGEMCACVLDVYRQSLAKAAAETRIAVESIDATVLFVSSDSDPIWPSAQMADTMMASRQQAGKRSEHWRLQGGHMPHADGAVWQRIVDWLH
;
A
#
# COMPACT_ATOMS: atom_id res chain seq x y z
N MET A 1 35.09 -36.53 20.58
CA MET A 1 33.72 -36.82 20.11
C MET A 1 32.77 -35.72 20.60
N LYS A 2 32.48 -34.75 19.74
CA LYS A 2 31.27 -33.91 19.77
C LYS A 2 30.97 -33.60 18.31
N VAL A 3 29.89 -34.21 17.81
CA VAL A 3 29.41 -34.04 16.44
C VAL A 3 28.64 -32.73 16.41
N LEU A 4 29.11 -31.75 15.62
CA LEU A 4 28.32 -30.58 15.27
C LEU A 4 27.29 -30.99 14.22
N SER A 5 26.01 -30.89 14.58
CA SER A 5 24.89 -30.98 13.65
C SER A 5 24.81 -29.67 12.87
N PHE A 6 25.13 -29.72 11.58
CA PHE A 6 24.77 -28.68 10.62
C PHE A 6 23.32 -28.93 10.20
N SER A 7 22.40 -28.10 10.68
CA SER A 7 21.04 -28.05 10.11
C SER A 7 21.09 -27.28 8.80
N PHE A 8 20.76 -27.98 7.71
CA PHE A 8 20.58 -27.42 6.37
C PHE A 8 19.39 -26.45 6.38
N LEU A 9 19.65 -25.15 6.32
CA LEU A 9 18.65 -24.18 5.87
C LEU A 9 18.59 -24.31 4.33
N PHE A 10 17.56 -24.98 3.81
CA PHE A 10 17.26 -24.93 2.39
C PHE A 10 16.67 -23.54 2.07
N LEU A 11 17.53 -22.57 1.73
CA LEU A 11 17.09 -21.45 0.91
C LEU A 11 16.87 -21.98 -0.51
N PHE A 12 15.62 -22.31 -0.85
CA PHE A 12 15.20 -22.26 -2.24
C PHE A 12 15.06 -20.78 -2.61
N ALA A 13 16.18 -20.13 -2.96
CA ALA A 13 16.10 -18.96 -3.82
C ALA A 13 15.60 -19.48 -5.17
N ALA A 14 14.28 -19.46 -5.37
CA ALA A 14 13.70 -19.72 -6.68
C ALA A 14 14.38 -18.77 -7.66
N GLN A 15 15.00 -19.34 -8.71
CA GLN A 15 15.51 -18.55 -9.82
C GLN A 15 14.38 -17.64 -10.30
N VAL A 16 14.57 -16.33 -10.18
CA VAL A 16 13.68 -15.32 -10.75
C VAL A 16 13.61 -15.60 -12.25
N SER A 17 12.49 -16.17 -12.71
CA SER A 17 12.29 -16.39 -14.12
C SER A 17 12.16 -15.04 -14.81
N ALA A 18 12.61 -14.94 -16.07
CA ALA A 18 12.31 -13.78 -16.89
C ALA A 18 10.79 -13.58 -16.92
N GLY A 19 10.31 -12.47 -16.35
CA GLY A 19 8.87 -12.14 -16.27
C GLY A 19 8.31 -12.00 -14.86
N THR A 20 9.01 -12.41 -13.79
CA THR A 20 8.53 -12.16 -12.42
C THR A 20 8.53 -10.65 -12.13
N PRO A 21 7.41 -10.08 -11.65
CA PRO A 21 7.38 -8.69 -11.20
C PRO A 21 8.41 -8.43 -10.08
N ALA A 22 8.92 -7.21 -9.98
CA ALA A 22 9.85 -6.85 -8.92
C ALA A 22 9.23 -7.09 -7.53
N GLY A 23 9.88 -7.91 -6.70
CA GLY A 23 9.36 -8.33 -5.40
C GLY A 23 9.94 -9.66 -4.94
N GLU A 24 9.40 -10.21 -3.86
CA GLU A 24 9.74 -11.53 -3.33
C GLU A 24 8.49 -12.41 -3.21
N TRP A 25 8.59 -13.65 -3.70
CA TRP A 25 7.53 -14.65 -3.63
C TRP A 25 7.89 -15.73 -2.62
N SER A 26 7.03 -15.94 -1.62
CA SER A 26 7.19 -16.96 -0.59
C SER A 26 6.02 -17.95 -0.65
N VAL A 27 6.27 -19.14 -1.21
CA VAL A 27 5.23 -20.16 -1.43
C VAL A 27 4.88 -20.87 -0.12
N SER A 28 3.58 -21.02 0.12
CA SER A 28 3.03 -21.81 1.23
C SER A 28 2.84 -23.28 0.81
N ALA A 29 2.70 -24.18 1.78
CA ALA A 29 2.38 -25.58 1.50
C ALA A 29 1.01 -25.74 0.81
N ASP A 30 0.07 -24.84 1.09
CA ASP A 30 -1.16 -24.66 0.31
C ASP A 30 -0.93 -23.55 -0.72
N SER A 31 -0.75 -23.94 -1.98
CA SER A 31 -0.54 -23.00 -3.08
C SER A 31 -1.84 -22.48 -3.68
N ARG A 32 -3.01 -22.77 -3.11
CA ARG A 32 -4.28 -22.27 -3.67
C ARG A 32 -4.57 -20.83 -3.29
N ARG A 33 -4.05 -20.36 -2.15
CA ARG A 33 -4.36 -19.03 -1.63
C ARG A 33 -3.12 -18.16 -1.70
N ALA A 34 -3.28 -16.90 -2.10
CA ALA A 34 -2.18 -15.95 -2.13
C ALA A 34 -2.53 -14.58 -1.57
N ALA A 35 -1.54 -13.94 -0.97
CA ALA A 35 -1.61 -12.58 -0.46
C ALA A 35 -0.55 -11.71 -1.15
N ILE A 36 -0.97 -10.65 -1.81
CA ILE A 36 -0.07 -9.59 -2.31
C ILE A 36 0.05 -8.51 -1.23
N LEU A 37 1.28 -8.18 -0.83
CA LEU A 37 1.59 -7.10 0.09
C LEU A 37 2.12 -5.88 -0.66
N ILE A 38 1.49 -4.73 -0.46
CA ILE A 38 1.87 -3.44 -1.08
C ILE A 38 2.21 -2.42 0.00
N GLY A 39 3.49 -2.05 0.08
CA GLY A 39 4.00 -1.06 1.03
C GLY A 39 3.59 0.38 0.70
N GLY A 40 3.83 1.28 1.64
CA GLY A 40 3.58 2.71 1.52
C GLY A 40 4.77 3.50 0.96
N ALA A 41 4.94 4.74 1.43
CA ALA A 41 5.97 5.66 0.97
C ALA A 41 7.40 5.32 1.43
N GLU A 42 7.61 4.23 2.17
CA GLU A 42 8.92 3.74 2.59
C GLU A 42 9.79 3.22 1.42
N GLY A 43 9.15 2.71 0.37
CA GLY A 43 9.83 2.06 -0.75
C GLY A 43 10.57 0.79 -0.36
N GLY A 44 11.34 0.23 -1.28
CA GLY A 44 11.98 -1.07 -1.07
C GLY A 44 10.95 -2.19 -1.14
N LEU A 45 11.15 -3.22 -0.32
CA LEU A 45 10.32 -4.42 -0.34
C LEU A 45 9.22 -4.33 0.72
N ALA A 46 7.97 -4.53 0.31
CA ALA A 46 6.81 -4.48 1.19
C ALA A 46 7.01 -5.36 2.44
N TRP A 47 6.66 -4.85 3.63
CA TRP A 47 6.78 -5.57 4.90
C TRP A 47 8.21 -5.98 5.31
N GLN A 48 9.27 -5.37 4.76
CA GLN A 48 10.66 -5.74 5.09
C GLN A 48 11.03 -5.66 6.57
N TYR A 49 10.33 -4.83 7.34
CA TYR A 49 10.57 -4.69 8.78
C TYR A 49 9.50 -5.38 9.64
N LEU A 50 8.61 -6.17 9.03
CA LEU A 50 7.51 -6.86 9.70
C LEU A 50 7.49 -8.37 9.34
N PRO A 51 8.59 -9.12 9.55
CA PRO A 51 8.69 -10.53 9.14
C PRO A 51 7.64 -11.42 9.80
N GLN A 52 7.30 -11.16 11.08
CA GLN A 52 6.28 -11.93 11.81
C GLN A 52 4.89 -11.83 11.17
N GLN A 53 4.60 -10.73 10.48
CA GLN A 53 3.32 -10.54 9.81
C GLN A 53 3.24 -11.33 8.50
N VAL A 54 4.34 -11.40 7.77
CA VAL A 54 4.50 -12.27 6.60
C VAL A 54 4.38 -13.73 7.04
N GLU A 55 5.08 -14.13 8.11
CA GLU A 55 4.99 -15.48 8.67
C GLU A 55 3.56 -15.85 9.09
N ALA A 56 2.82 -14.94 9.71
CA ALA A 56 1.43 -15.18 10.10
C ALA A 56 0.53 -15.46 8.90
N LEU A 57 0.71 -14.76 7.77
CA LEU A 57 -0.01 -15.07 6.53
C LEU A 57 0.37 -16.45 5.97
N GLN A 58 1.65 -16.82 6.03
CA GLN A 58 2.09 -18.14 5.58
C GLN A 58 1.54 -19.27 6.46
N GLN A 59 1.49 -19.05 7.78
CA GLN A 59 0.87 -20.00 8.73
C GLN A 59 -0.65 -20.12 8.51
N ALA A 60 -1.29 -19.06 8.04
CA ALA A 60 -2.65 -19.04 7.53
C ALA A 60 -2.83 -19.71 6.14
N GLY A 61 -1.75 -20.24 5.55
CA GLY A 61 -1.80 -20.97 4.29
C GLY A 61 -1.77 -20.09 3.04
N PHE A 62 -1.41 -18.81 3.15
CA PHE A 62 -1.20 -17.95 1.99
C PHE A 62 0.22 -18.09 1.45
N SER A 63 0.36 -18.23 0.13
CA SER A 63 1.60 -17.87 -0.56
C SER A 63 1.68 -16.34 -0.61
N VAL A 64 2.81 -15.75 -0.25
CA VAL A 64 2.91 -14.30 -0.04
C VAL A 64 3.82 -13.66 -1.10
N PHE A 65 3.27 -12.71 -1.86
CA PHE A 65 4.04 -11.86 -2.76
C PHE A 65 4.25 -10.49 -2.15
N ARG A 66 5.50 -10.15 -1.85
CA ARG A 66 5.89 -8.84 -1.33
C ARG A 66 6.34 -7.99 -2.50
N THR A 67 5.56 -6.95 -2.83
CA THR A 67 5.89 -6.08 -3.96
C THR A 67 7.10 -5.19 -3.67
N ALA A 68 7.79 -4.78 -4.72
CA ALA A 68 8.77 -3.70 -4.69
C ALA A 68 8.55 -2.83 -5.93
N TYR A 69 8.09 -1.60 -5.75
CA TYR A 69 7.61 -0.76 -6.85
C TYR A 69 8.39 0.56 -7.02
N PHE A 70 9.13 0.98 -5.98
CA PHE A 70 10.15 2.03 -6.08
C PHE A 70 11.21 1.85 -4.98
N ASN A 71 12.33 2.57 -5.13
CA ASN A 71 13.48 2.53 -4.23
C ASN A 71 14.00 1.10 -3.96
N HIS A 72 13.88 0.23 -4.97
CA HIS A 72 14.38 -1.13 -4.99
C HIS A 72 15.16 -1.39 -6.28
N ALA A 73 16.08 -2.36 -6.28
CA ALA A 73 16.83 -2.72 -7.48
C ALA A 73 15.88 -3.03 -8.65
N GLY A 74 16.11 -2.41 -9.80
CA GLY A 74 15.29 -2.58 -11.01
C GLY A 74 13.97 -1.78 -11.04
N THR A 75 13.73 -0.90 -10.06
CA THR A 75 12.52 -0.05 -9.99
C THR A 75 12.86 1.44 -10.07
N SER A 76 11.85 2.30 -10.20
CA SER A 76 12.02 3.76 -10.08
C SER A 76 12.67 4.10 -8.74
N ALA A 77 13.51 5.13 -8.70
CA ALA A 77 14.08 5.61 -7.43
C ALA A 77 13.10 6.48 -6.62
N LEU A 78 11.98 6.90 -7.22
CA LEU A 78 11.05 7.89 -6.66
C LEU A 78 9.62 7.38 -6.70
N LEU A 79 8.84 7.81 -5.72
CA LEU A 79 7.39 7.65 -5.72
C LEU A 79 6.76 8.71 -6.64
N GLN A 80 6.92 8.52 -7.95
CA GLN A 80 6.43 9.46 -8.96
C GLN A 80 6.07 8.70 -10.23
N GLU A 81 4.86 8.95 -10.73
CA GLU A 81 4.33 8.40 -11.98
C GLU A 81 4.60 6.91 -12.14
N ILE A 82 4.38 6.16 -11.05
CA ILE A 82 4.54 4.72 -11.07
C ILE A 82 3.37 4.12 -11.84
N GLU A 83 3.67 3.37 -12.89
CA GLU A 83 2.67 2.77 -13.77
C GLU A 83 1.83 1.74 -13.02
N LEU A 84 0.52 1.95 -12.98
CA LEU A 84 -0.44 1.02 -12.37
C LEU A 84 -0.42 -0.36 -13.03
N ASP A 85 0.00 -0.44 -14.29
CA ASP A 85 0.19 -1.69 -15.01
C ASP A 85 1.19 -2.62 -14.33
N TYR A 86 2.15 -2.10 -13.54
CA TYR A 86 3.01 -2.95 -12.72
C TYR A 86 2.19 -3.77 -11.71
N PHE A 87 1.30 -3.12 -10.95
CA PHE A 87 0.50 -3.81 -9.93
C PHE A 87 -0.54 -4.73 -10.57
N ARG A 88 -1.14 -4.35 -11.71
CA ARG A 88 -2.03 -5.25 -12.46
C ARG A 88 -1.29 -6.50 -12.93
N ARG A 89 -0.06 -6.37 -13.45
CA ARG A 89 0.77 -7.54 -13.80
C ARG A 89 1.12 -8.40 -12.58
N VAL A 90 1.31 -7.81 -11.40
CA VAL A 90 1.48 -8.59 -10.15
C VAL A 90 0.22 -9.39 -9.86
N ILE A 91 -0.95 -8.77 -9.92
CA ILE A 91 -2.25 -9.44 -9.69
C ILE A 91 -2.42 -10.62 -10.66
N GLU A 92 -2.23 -10.38 -11.96
CA GLU A 92 -2.33 -11.43 -12.99
C GLU A 92 -1.33 -12.56 -12.76
N TRP A 93 -0.06 -12.22 -12.53
CA TRP A 93 1.00 -13.21 -12.34
C TRP A 93 0.76 -14.10 -11.11
N VAL A 94 0.25 -13.54 -10.01
CA VAL A 94 -0.11 -14.32 -8.82
C VAL A 94 -1.37 -15.15 -9.09
N ALA A 95 -2.39 -14.58 -9.71
CA ALA A 95 -3.64 -15.29 -10.00
C ALA A 95 -3.46 -16.46 -10.99
N GLU A 96 -2.42 -16.47 -11.83
CA GLU A 96 -2.08 -17.63 -12.68
C GLU A 96 -1.64 -18.87 -11.87
N GLN A 97 -1.25 -18.67 -10.61
CA GLN A 97 -0.66 -19.72 -9.75
C GLN A 97 -1.56 -20.08 -8.57
N ASN A 98 -2.67 -19.35 -8.36
CA ASN A 98 -3.48 -19.40 -7.15
C ASN A 98 -4.98 -19.26 -7.50
N ASP A 99 -5.84 -19.91 -6.72
CA ASP A 99 -7.30 -19.89 -6.90
C ASP A 99 -7.95 -18.71 -6.18
N ASP A 100 -7.46 -18.38 -4.96
CA ASP A 100 -7.98 -17.29 -4.13
C ASP A 100 -6.90 -16.24 -3.91
N LEU A 101 -7.17 -14.99 -4.27
CA LEU A 101 -6.20 -13.89 -4.20
C LEU A 101 -6.70 -12.74 -3.33
N VAL A 102 -5.89 -12.40 -2.34
CA VAL A 102 -6.12 -11.24 -1.47
C VAL A 102 -4.99 -10.23 -1.61
N ILE A 103 -5.32 -8.96 -1.36
CA ILE A 103 -4.34 -7.88 -1.31
C ILE A 103 -4.39 -7.23 0.06
N VAL A 104 -3.22 -6.97 0.66
CA VAL A 104 -3.08 -6.13 1.84
C VAL A 104 -2.13 -4.98 1.49
N ALA A 105 -2.62 -3.75 1.64
CA ALA A 105 -1.88 -2.57 1.24
C ALA A 105 -1.92 -1.48 2.31
N HIS A 106 -0.82 -0.73 2.44
CA HIS A 106 -0.66 0.29 3.46
C HIS A 106 -0.34 1.67 2.86
N SER A 107 -0.95 2.72 3.40
CA SER A 107 -0.64 4.12 3.10
C SER A 107 -0.70 4.40 1.59
N ARG A 108 0.36 4.91 0.96
CA ARG A 108 0.45 5.08 -0.50
C ARG A 108 0.15 3.81 -1.29
N GLY A 109 0.55 2.65 -0.79
CA GLY A 109 0.22 1.36 -1.40
C GLY A 109 -1.29 1.11 -1.49
N SER A 110 -2.09 1.70 -0.59
CA SER A 110 -3.55 1.60 -0.67
C SER A 110 -4.11 2.29 -1.91
N GLU A 111 -3.53 3.40 -2.35
CA GLU A 111 -3.94 4.07 -3.59
C GLU A 111 -3.70 3.14 -4.78
N ALA A 112 -2.50 2.57 -4.88
CA ALA A 112 -2.15 1.61 -5.93
C ALA A 112 -3.07 0.38 -5.91
N ALA A 113 -3.31 -0.20 -4.73
CA ALA A 113 -4.17 -1.37 -4.58
C ALA A 113 -5.62 -1.10 -5.01
N LEU A 114 -6.20 0.03 -4.58
CA LEU A 114 -7.55 0.41 -4.95
C LEU A 114 -7.66 0.70 -6.45
N LEU A 115 -6.73 1.46 -7.02
CA LEU A 115 -6.71 1.79 -8.44
C LEU A 115 -6.55 0.55 -9.33
N SER A 116 -5.68 -0.38 -8.95
CA SER A 116 -5.45 -1.61 -9.70
C SER A 116 -6.56 -2.65 -9.55
N ALA A 117 -7.38 -2.56 -8.50
CA ALA A 117 -8.53 -3.44 -8.28
C ALA A 117 -9.81 -2.96 -9.01
N ILE A 118 -9.86 -1.74 -9.53
CA ILE A 118 -11.01 -1.25 -10.32
C ILE A 118 -11.15 -2.10 -11.58
N GLY A 119 -12.29 -2.78 -11.72
CA GLY A 119 -12.58 -3.66 -12.86
C GLY A 119 -11.74 -4.95 -12.92
N ASN A 120 -11.02 -5.30 -11.84
CA ASN A 120 -10.28 -6.55 -11.75
C ASN A 120 -11.07 -7.58 -10.92
N ASP A 121 -11.50 -8.67 -11.57
CA ASP A 121 -12.33 -9.73 -10.98
C ASP A 121 -11.51 -10.81 -10.26
N LYS A 122 -10.18 -10.74 -10.31
CA LYS A 122 -9.28 -11.73 -9.70
C LYS A 122 -9.01 -11.47 -8.23
N VAL A 123 -9.39 -10.30 -7.70
CA VAL A 123 -9.13 -9.95 -6.30
C VAL A 123 -10.40 -10.23 -5.48
N ASP A 124 -10.33 -11.20 -4.58
CA ASP A 124 -11.48 -11.59 -3.75
C ASP A 124 -11.70 -10.63 -2.58
N LYS A 125 -10.60 -10.32 -1.89
CA LYS A 125 -10.58 -9.48 -0.69
C LYS A 125 -9.42 -8.49 -0.75
N LEU A 126 -9.69 -7.26 -0.34
CA LEU A 126 -8.72 -6.17 -0.30
C LEU A 126 -8.74 -5.52 1.09
N VAL A 127 -7.61 -5.53 1.78
CA VAL A 127 -7.41 -4.82 3.04
C VAL A 127 -6.55 -3.59 2.75
N VAL A 128 -7.08 -2.40 3.05
CA VAL A 128 -6.35 -1.14 2.89
C VAL A 128 -6.19 -0.44 4.23
N ILE A 129 -4.94 -0.25 4.65
CA ILE A 129 -4.57 0.26 5.97
C ILE A 129 -4.08 1.70 5.83
N ALA A 130 -4.59 2.58 6.70
CA ALA A 130 -4.43 4.02 6.62
C ALA A 130 -4.71 4.54 5.20
N PRO A 131 -5.91 4.30 4.63
CA PRO A 131 -6.13 4.45 3.20
C PRO A 131 -6.27 5.91 2.78
N ALA A 132 -6.00 6.19 1.50
CA ALA A 132 -6.31 7.47 0.85
C ALA A 132 -7.52 7.34 -0.09
N SER A 133 -8.35 8.38 -0.13
CA SER A 133 -9.56 8.43 -0.96
C SER A 133 -9.35 9.06 -2.35
N HIS A 134 -8.20 9.69 -2.55
CA HIS A 134 -7.82 10.40 -3.76
C HIS A 134 -6.38 10.05 -4.11
N VAL A 135 -6.02 10.19 -5.38
CA VAL A 135 -4.63 10.13 -5.82
C VAL A 135 -3.90 11.36 -5.32
N PHE A 136 -2.86 11.17 -4.52
CA PHE A 136 -2.04 12.29 -4.05
C PHE A 136 -0.80 12.49 -4.92
N GLN A 137 -0.25 13.69 -4.83
CA GLN A 137 1.04 14.03 -5.42
C GLN A 137 2.13 13.01 -5.04
N GLY A 138 3.04 12.73 -5.98
CA GLY A 138 4.25 11.98 -5.74
C GLY A 138 5.25 12.70 -4.82
N ILE A 139 6.30 11.98 -4.44
CA ILE A 139 7.37 12.44 -3.54
C ILE A 139 8.69 12.46 -4.32
N GLU A 140 9.33 13.63 -4.37
CA GLU A 140 10.62 13.86 -5.02
C GLU A 140 11.77 13.80 -4.01
N ARG A 141 13.02 13.84 -4.50
CA ARG A 141 14.22 13.76 -3.64
C ARG A 141 14.36 14.93 -2.66
N SER A 142 13.81 16.08 -3.00
CA SER A 142 13.83 17.27 -2.16
C SER A 142 12.44 17.85 -2.00
N LEU A 143 12.23 18.54 -0.89
CA LEU A 143 11.00 19.30 -0.65
C LEU A 143 10.76 20.34 -1.74
N GLU A 144 11.81 21.06 -2.16
CA GLU A 144 11.72 22.05 -3.23
C GLU A 144 11.23 21.42 -4.55
N ALA A 145 11.80 20.28 -4.95
CA ALA A 145 11.37 19.57 -6.16
C ALA A 145 9.93 19.04 -6.02
N THR A 146 9.58 18.54 -4.84
CA THR A 146 8.21 18.08 -4.53
C THR A 146 7.21 19.21 -4.71
N VAL A 147 7.50 20.42 -4.22
CA VAL A 147 6.56 21.55 -4.28
C VAL A 147 6.51 22.21 -5.66
N SER A 148 7.65 22.32 -6.35
CA SER A 148 7.77 23.05 -7.62
C SER A 148 7.33 22.24 -8.84
N ARG A 149 7.64 20.93 -8.88
CA ARG A 149 7.38 20.09 -10.07
C ARG A 149 5.98 19.49 -10.10
N ARG A 150 5.39 19.26 -8.92
CA ARG A 150 4.05 18.69 -8.70
C ARG A 150 3.69 17.59 -9.71
N ARG A 151 4.13 16.37 -9.41
CA ARG A 151 3.90 15.20 -10.28
C ARG A 151 2.97 14.23 -9.57
N SER A 152 2.19 13.47 -10.33
CA SER A 152 1.35 12.42 -9.76
C SER A 152 2.19 11.31 -9.13
N ALA A 153 1.69 10.66 -8.09
CA ALA A 153 2.31 9.43 -7.59
C ALA A 153 2.15 8.28 -8.59
N TRP A 154 1.07 8.28 -9.37
CA TRP A 154 0.67 7.18 -10.24
C TRP A 154 0.49 7.62 -11.68
N ALA A 155 0.79 6.70 -12.58
CA ALA A 155 0.55 6.86 -14.01
C ALA A 155 -0.23 5.66 -14.55
N GLU A 156 -0.91 5.88 -15.66
CA GLU A 156 -1.60 4.86 -16.42
C GLU A 156 -1.37 5.09 -17.91
N ALA A 157 -0.97 4.03 -18.61
CA ALA A 157 -0.64 4.08 -20.04
C ALA A 157 0.38 5.19 -20.38
N GLY A 158 1.37 5.42 -19.51
CA GLY A 158 2.40 6.44 -19.71
C GLY A 158 1.93 7.87 -19.42
N GLN A 159 0.72 8.07 -18.88
CA GLN A 159 0.18 9.39 -18.56
C GLN A 159 -0.05 9.53 -17.04
N PRO A 160 0.28 10.68 -16.44
CA PRO A 160 0.01 10.90 -15.02
C PRO A 160 -1.48 10.91 -14.76
N LEU A 161 -1.93 10.22 -13.70
CA LEU A 161 -3.31 10.33 -13.24
C LEU A 161 -3.57 11.71 -12.64
N PRO A 162 -4.80 12.26 -12.75
CA PRO A 162 -5.21 13.43 -11.98
C PRO A 162 -4.93 13.22 -10.50
N PHE A 163 -4.34 14.21 -9.83
CA PHE A 163 -3.88 14.09 -8.46
C PHE A 163 -4.12 15.35 -7.65
N VAL A 164 -4.20 15.20 -6.33
CA VAL A 164 -4.27 16.29 -5.36
C VAL A 164 -2.85 16.82 -5.13
N PRO A 165 -2.52 18.05 -5.58
CA PRO A 165 -1.23 18.66 -5.28
C PRO A 165 -1.12 19.02 -3.80
N PHE A 166 0.09 19.06 -3.26
CA PHE A 166 0.28 19.53 -1.89
C PHE A 166 0.02 21.03 -1.77
N ASP A 167 -0.92 21.39 -0.89
CA ASP A 167 -1.19 22.74 -0.43
C ASP A 167 -0.33 23.03 0.80
N ILE A 168 0.87 23.57 0.56
CA ILE A 168 1.88 23.85 1.56
C ILE A 168 2.32 25.31 1.47
N ASN A 169 2.36 26.00 2.60
CA ASN A 169 2.81 27.38 2.68
C ASN A 169 4.29 27.47 3.10
N GLN A 170 4.85 28.68 3.04
CA GLN A 170 6.27 28.93 3.33
C GLN A 170 6.70 28.46 4.74
N ALA A 171 5.89 28.70 5.77
CA ALA A 171 6.22 28.30 7.14
C ALA A 171 6.24 26.77 7.29
N GLN A 172 5.28 26.08 6.68
CA GLN A 172 5.26 24.61 6.65
C GLN A 172 6.41 24.03 5.82
N MET A 173 6.84 24.72 4.76
CA MET A 173 8.02 24.32 4.00
C MET A 173 9.29 24.41 4.86
N GLU A 174 9.47 25.50 5.59
CA GLU A 174 10.60 25.68 6.52
C GLU A 174 10.59 24.62 7.63
N GLU A 175 9.42 24.34 8.22
CA GLU A 175 9.28 23.29 9.23
C GLU A 175 9.61 21.90 8.66
N THR A 176 9.12 21.59 7.46
CA THR A 176 9.40 20.31 6.78
C THR A 176 10.89 20.17 6.47
N ALA A 177 11.55 21.23 6.02
CA ALA A 177 12.98 21.22 5.76
C ALA A 177 13.78 20.97 7.06
N LEU A 178 13.43 21.65 8.16
CA LEU A 178 14.08 21.47 9.46
C LEU A 178 13.87 20.06 10.03
N ALA A 179 12.67 19.47 9.85
CA ALA A 179 12.40 18.10 10.26
C ALA A 179 13.25 17.10 9.43
N ALA A 180 13.33 17.31 8.11
CA ALA A 180 14.11 16.46 7.22
C ALA A 180 15.62 16.48 7.56
N GLU A 181 16.19 17.63 7.95
CA GLU A 181 17.59 17.72 8.42
C GLU A 181 17.86 16.85 9.65
N LYS A 182 16.84 16.57 10.46
CA LYS A 182 16.90 15.70 11.64
C LYS A 182 16.52 14.25 11.35
N GLY A 183 16.12 13.93 10.12
CA GLY A 183 15.57 12.63 9.76
C GLY A 183 14.17 12.38 10.36
N GLU A 184 13.44 13.44 10.68
CA GLU A 184 12.12 13.40 11.31
C GLU A 184 11.01 13.75 10.29
N MET A 185 9.78 13.34 10.59
CA MET A 185 8.59 13.78 9.85
C MET A 185 8.12 15.14 10.37
N CYS A 186 7.69 16.04 9.48
CA CYS A 186 7.10 17.32 9.88
C CYS A 186 5.87 17.10 10.77
N ALA A 187 5.72 17.85 11.87
CA ALA A 187 4.48 17.83 12.64
C ALA A 187 3.31 18.42 11.82
N CYS A 188 3.63 19.34 10.90
CA CYS A 188 2.70 19.92 9.94
C CYS A 188 2.13 18.97 8.88
N VAL A 189 2.64 17.74 8.73
CA VAL A 189 2.31 16.86 7.59
C VAL A 189 0.80 16.60 7.48
N LEU A 190 0.14 16.33 8.60
CA LEU A 190 -1.30 16.11 8.66
C LEU A 190 -2.10 17.32 8.18
N ASP A 191 -1.66 18.52 8.54
CA ASP A 191 -2.32 19.75 8.15
C ASP A 191 -2.13 20.03 6.66
N VAL A 192 -0.96 19.71 6.09
CA VAL A 192 -0.72 19.77 4.64
C VAL A 192 -1.69 18.84 3.91
N TYR A 193 -1.84 17.59 4.34
CA TYR A 193 -2.79 16.66 3.72
C TYR A 193 -4.25 17.10 3.88
N ARG A 194 -4.65 17.63 5.04
CA ARG A 194 -6.01 18.15 5.25
C ARG A 194 -6.32 19.34 4.35
N GLN A 195 -5.39 20.29 4.24
CA GLN A 195 -5.52 21.47 3.37
C GLN A 195 -5.61 21.06 1.90
N SER A 196 -4.73 20.13 1.49
CA SER A 196 -4.72 19.57 0.13
C SER A 196 -6.03 18.87 -0.19
N LEU A 197 -6.50 18.00 0.71
CA LEU A 197 -7.76 17.25 0.56
C LEU A 197 -8.98 18.17 0.50
N ALA A 198 -9.01 19.25 1.28
CA ALA A 198 -10.09 20.23 1.25
C ALA A 198 -10.22 20.96 -0.11
N LYS A 199 -9.16 20.96 -0.91
CA LYS A 199 -9.09 21.54 -2.26
C LYS A 199 -9.07 20.46 -3.36
N ALA A 200 -9.27 19.19 -3.01
CA ALA A 200 -9.21 18.10 -3.97
C ALA A 200 -10.29 18.24 -5.05
N ALA A 201 -9.88 18.12 -6.31
CA ALA A 201 -10.79 18.10 -7.43
C ALA A 201 -11.42 16.71 -7.59
N ALA A 202 -12.65 16.64 -8.08
CA ALA A 202 -13.44 15.41 -8.12
C ALA A 202 -12.78 14.29 -8.97
N GLU A 203 -12.08 14.67 -10.03
CA GLU A 203 -11.35 13.77 -10.93
C GLU A 203 -10.15 13.07 -10.29
N THR A 204 -9.70 13.55 -9.13
CA THR A 204 -8.58 12.93 -8.38
C THR A 204 -9.06 11.81 -7.46
N ARG A 205 -10.38 11.67 -7.29
CA ARG A 205 -11.01 10.68 -6.40
C ARG A 205 -10.84 9.26 -6.97
N ILE A 206 -10.51 8.31 -6.08
CA ILE A 206 -10.47 6.89 -6.43
C ILE A 206 -11.89 6.32 -6.40
N ALA A 207 -12.35 5.78 -7.52
CA ALA A 207 -13.70 5.23 -7.69
C ALA A 207 -13.88 3.84 -7.06
N VAL A 208 -13.76 3.76 -5.74
CA VAL A 208 -13.80 2.51 -4.97
C VAL A 208 -15.13 1.75 -5.09
N GLU A 209 -16.21 2.41 -5.48
CA GLU A 209 -17.50 1.83 -5.82
C GLU A 209 -17.46 0.89 -7.04
N SER A 210 -16.41 0.99 -7.86
CA SER A 210 -16.18 0.15 -9.04
C SER A 210 -15.32 -1.09 -8.75
N ILE A 211 -14.95 -1.32 -7.49
CA ILE A 211 -14.16 -2.49 -7.06
C ILE A 211 -15.12 -3.60 -6.62
N ASP A 212 -15.01 -4.77 -7.23
CA ASP A 212 -15.85 -5.95 -6.93
C ASP A 212 -15.40 -6.72 -5.69
N ALA A 213 -14.10 -6.70 -5.39
CA ALA A 213 -13.52 -7.28 -4.18
C ALA A 213 -14.27 -6.83 -2.92
N THR A 214 -14.31 -7.68 -1.91
CA THR A 214 -14.73 -7.26 -0.57
C THR A 214 -13.63 -6.40 0.04
N VAL A 215 -13.93 -5.18 0.47
CA VAL A 215 -12.92 -4.24 0.95
C VAL A 215 -13.02 -4.03 2.46
N LEU A 216 -11.92 -4.25 3.18
CA LEU A 216 -11.75 -3.83 4.57
C LEU A 216 -10.89 -2.57 4.61
N PHE A 217 -11.46 -1.47 5.09
CA PHE A 217 -10.71 -0.27 5.43
C PHE A 217 -10.26 -0.34 6.89
N VAL A 218 -8.96 -0.20 7.14
CA VAL A 218 -8.39 -0.08 8.49
C VAL A 218 -7.80 1.30 8.63
N SER A 219 -8.24 2.08 9.60
CA SER A 219 -7.81 3.48 9.75
C SER A 219 -7.67 3.86 11.22
N SER A 220 -7.14 5.06 11.48
CA SER A 220 -7.03 5.62 12.82
C SER A 220 -7.52 7.06 12.82
N ASP A 221 -8.36 7.43 13.80
CA ASP A 221 -8.73 8.84 14.01
C ASP A 221 -7.53 9.69 14.48
N SER A 222 -6.50 9.02 15.03
CA SER A 222 -5.25 9.63 15.50
C SER A 222 -4.09 9.46 14.51
N ASP A 223 -4.37 9.21 13.23
CA ASP A 223 -3.34 9.13 12.18
C ASP A 223 -2.58 10.47 12.07
N PRO A 224 -1.26 10.50 12.34
CA PRO A 224 -0.47 11.72 12.33
C PRO A 224 -0.05 12.16 10.92
N ILE A 225 -0.32 11.36 9.88
CA ILE A 225 0.14 11.64 8.51
C ILE A 225 -0.96 12.27 7.67
N TRP A 226 -2.13 11.65 7.64
CA TRP A 226 -3.26 12.13 6.85
C TRP A 226 -4.60 11.73 7.50
N PRO A 227 -5.74 12.33 7.13
CA PRO A 227 -7.01 12.04 7.79
C PRO A 227 -7.60 10.70 7.31
N SER A 228 -6.93 9.57 7.60
CA SER A 228 -7.28 8.26 7.05
C SER A 228 -8.67 7.77 7.45
N ALA A 229 -9.13 8.05 8.67
CA ALA A 229 -10.49 7.71 9.10
C ALA A 229 -11.57 8.45 8.28
N GLN A 230 -11.39 9.76 8.08
CA GLN A 230 -12.29 10.58 7.25
C GLN A 230 -12.31 10.10 5.79
N MET A 231 -11.14 9.76 5.25
CA MET A 231 -11.05 9.24 3.88
C MET A 231 -11.74 7.88 3.76
N ALA A 232 -11.51 6.98 4.72
CA ALA A 232 -12.18 5.67 4.79
C ALA A 232 -13.71 5.80 4.88
N ASP A 233 -14.24 6.75 5.66
CA ASP A 233 -15.68 7.00 5.75
C ASP A 233 -16.30 7.37 4.40
N THR A 234 -15.61 8.24 3.66
CA THR A 234 -16.07 8.70 2.34
C THR A 234 -16.10 7.56 1.34
N MET A 235 -15.08 6.70 1.37
CA MET A 235 -15.01 5.49 0.55
C MET A 235 -16.08 4.46 0.95
N MET A 236 -16.30 4.25 2.24
CA MET A 236 -17.37 3.38 2.76
C MET A 236 -18.75 3.83 2.32
N ALA A 237 -19.06 5.12 2.44
CA ALA A 237 -20.33 5.67 2.00
C ALA A 237 -20.56 5.44 0.49
N SER A 238 -19.52 5.65 -0.32
CA SER A 238 -19.57 5.43 -1.77
C SER A 238 -19.85 3.96 -2.11
N ARG A 239 -19.15 3.03 -1.45
CA ARG A 239 -19.33 1.58 -1.64
C ARG A 239 -20.70 1.11 -1.16
N GLN A 240 -21.17 1.59 0.00
CA GLN A 240 -22.50 1.28 0.52
C GLN A 240 -23.60 1.72 -0.45
N GLN A 241 -23.49 2.93 -1.01
CA GLN A 241 -24.45 3.45 -1.99
C GLN A 241 -24.48 2.58 -3.26
N ALA A 242 -23.34 2.04 -3.67
CA ALA A 242 -23.23 1.14 -4.82
C ALA A 242 -23.55 -0.34 -4.49
N GLY A 243 -23.97 -0.65 -3.25
CA GLY A 243 -24.28 -2.02 -2.82
C GLY A 243 -23.07 -2.95 -2.77
N LYS A 244 -21.84 -2.40 -2.67
CA LYS A 244 -20.61 -3.19 -2.60
C LYS A 244 -20.33 -3.64 -1.17
N ARG A 245 -19.74 -4.84 -1.01
CA ARG A 245 -19.37 -5.39 0.29
C ARG A 245 -18.14 -4.68 0.85
N SER A 246 -18.25 -4.12 2.05
CA SER A 246 -17.11 -3.52 2.74
C SER A 246 -17.30 -3.42 4.24
N GLU A 247 -16.19 -3.38 4.95
CA GLU A 247 -16.09 -3.12 6.39
C GLU A 247 -15.12 -1.97 6.66
N HIS A 248 -15.29 -1.30 7.80
CA HIS A 248 -14.38 -0.26 8.25
C HIS A 248 -14.07 -0.42 9.72
N TRP A 249 -12.80 -0.66 10.01
CA TRP A 249 -12.28 -0.72 11.37
C TRP A 249 -11.54 0.58 11.67
N ARG A 250 -12.11 1.37 12.58
CA ARG A 250 -11.43 2.51 13.19
C ARG A 250 -10.70 2.03 14.44
N LEU A 251 -9.38 2.04 14.37
CA LEU A 251 -8.50 1.56 15.42
C LEU A 251 -7.72 2.71 16.04
N GLN A 252 -7.15 2.46 17.21
CA GLN A 252 -6.08 3.29 17.76
C GLN A 252 -4.74 2.77 17.19
N GLY A 253 -3.71 3.62 17.08
CA GLY A 253 -2.38 3.18 16.62
C GLY A 253 -1.72 4.04 15.53
N GLY A 254 -2.29 5.21 15.21
CA GLY A 254 -1.67 6.15 14.28
C GLY A 254 -1.68 5.64 12.83
N HIS A 255 -0.60 5.85 12.09
CA HIS A 255 -0.53 5.55 10.65
C HIS A 255 -0.29 4.07 10.34
N MET A 256 0.24 3.28 11.29
CA MET A 256 0.56 1.86 11.13
C MET A 256 -0.13 1.00 12.19
N PRO A 257 -1.47 1.02 12.28
CA PRO A 257 -2.19 0.25 13.30
C PRO A 257 -1.98 -1.26 13.15
N HIS A 258 -1.64 -1.70 11.94
CA HIS A 258 -1.33 -3.09 11.64
C HIS A 258 -0.02 -3.59 12.27
N ALA A 259 0.88 -2.72 12.74
CA ALA A 259 2.10 -3.12 13.44
C ALA A 259 1.81 -3.83 14.78
N ASP A 260 0.63 -3.59 15.36
CA ASP A 260 0.14 -4.33 16.51
C ASP A 260 -0.22 -5.77 16.11
N GLY A 261 0.36 -6.76 16.81
CA GLY A 261 0.17 -8.17 16.47
C GLY A 261 -1.26 -8.67 16.63
N ALA A 262 -2.04 -8.12 17.56
CA ALA A 262 -3.45 -8.50 17.73
C ALA A 262 -4.32 -7.91 16.61
N VAL A 263 -4.04 -6.67 16.19
CA VAL A 263 -4.67 -6.08 15.00
C VAL A 263 -4.32 -6.89 13.76
N TRP A 264 -3.05 -7.25 13.58
CA TRP A 264 -2.62 -8.05 12.43
C TRP A 264 -3.28 -9.43 12.41
N GLN A 265 -3.33 -10.13 13.54
CA GLN A 265 -4.00 -11.43 13.61
C GLN A 265 -5.48 -11.31 13.22
N ARG A 266 -6.16 -10.26 13.67
CA ARG A 266 -7.55 -10.01 13.28
C ARG A 266 -7.72 -9.75 11.78
N ILE A 267 -6.73 -9.09 11.14
CA ILE A 267 -6.70 -8.93 9.68
C ILE A 267 -6.53 -10.30 8.99
N VAL A 268 -5.60 -11.13 9.46
CA VAL A 268 -5.39 -12.49 8.92
C VAL A 268 -6.66 -13.34 9.05
N ASP A 269 -7.34 -13.27 10.19
CA ASP A 269 -8.59 -13.99 10.42
C ASP A 269 -9.71 -13.50 9.49
N TRP A 270 -9.76 -12.21 9.15
CA TRP A 270 -10.72 -11.64 8.21
C TRP A 270 -10.45 -12.05 6.75
N LEU A 271 -9.18 -12.30 6.41
CA LEU A 271 -8.79 -12.80 5.10
C LEU A 271 -9.18 -14.28 4.90
N HIS A 272 -9.25 -15.08 5.97
CA HIS A 272 -9.82 -16.43 5.97
C HIS A 272 -11.32 -16.48 5.67
#